data_AF-G2HHL1-F1
#
_entry.id   AF-G2HHL1-F1
#
_cell.length_a   1.000
_cell.length_b   1.000
_cell.length_c   1.000
_cell.angle_alpha   90.00
_cell.angle_beta   90.00
_cell.angle_gamma   90.00
#
_symmetry.space_group_name_H-M   'P 1'
#
loop_
_entity.id
_entity.type
_entity.pdbx_description
1 polymer ?
#
loop_
_entity_poly.entity_id
_entity_poly.type
_entity_poly.pdbx_seq_one_letter_code
_entity_poly.pdbx_strand_id
1 'polypeptide(L)'
;MSEEELTKAMEGLGMDEGDGEGNILPIMQSIMQNLLSKDVLYPSLKEITEKYPEWLQSHRESLPPEQFEKYQEQHSVMCKICEQFEAETPTDSETTQKARFEMVLDLMQQLQDLGHPPKELAGEMPPGLNFDLDALNLSGPPGASGEQCLIM
;
A
#
# COMPACT_ATOMS: atom_id res chain seq x y z
N MET A 1 -24.90 15.83 -17.31
CA MET A 1 -23.65 16.43 -16.80
C MET A 1 -22.79 16.60 -18.02
N SER A 2 -22.62 17.84 -18.44
CA SER A 2 -21.97 18.14 -19.72
C SER A 2 -20.46 18.00 -19.58
N GLU A 3 -19.85 17.53 -20.66
CA GLU A 3 -18.42 17.34 -20.90
C GLU A 3 -17.61 18.58 -20.48
N GLU A 4 -18.18 19.77 -20.71
CA GLU A 4 -17.63 21.07 -20.35
C GLU A 4 -17.43 21.28 -18.83
N GLU A 5 -18.27 20.70 -17.97
CA GLU A 5 -18.14 20.81 -16.52
C GLU A 5 -17.02 19.89 -15.99
N LEU A 6 -16.81 18.74 -16.66
CA LEU A 6 -15.72 17.81 -16.37
C LEU A 6 -14.37 18.41 -16.78
N THR A 7 -14.29 18.98 -17.99
CA THR A 7 -13.09 19.68 -18.48
C THR A 7 -12.75 20.87 -17.59
N LYS A 8 -13.74 21.66 -17.17
CA LYS A 8 -13.52 22.82 -16.29
C LYS A 8 -13.10 22.43 -14.87
N ALA A 9 -13.56 21.28 -14.37
CA ALA A 9 -13.08 20.71 -13.11
C ALA A 9 -11.61 20.21 -13.23
N MET A 10 -11.21 19.69 -14.39
CA MET A 10 -9.81 19.31 -14.69
C MET A 10 -8.89 20.52 -14.90
N GLU A 11 -9.36 21.59 -15.55
CA GLU A 11 -8.61 22.85 -15.70
C GLU A 11 -8.38 23.54 -14.35
N GLY A 12 -9.35 23.45 -13.42
CA GLY A 12 -9.19 23.90 -12.04
C GLY A 12 -8.13 23.13 -11.24
N LEU A 13 -7.74 21.95 -11.72
CA LEU A 13 -6.71 21.07 -11.15
C LEU A 13 -5.38 21.14 -11.92
N GLY A 14 -5.26 22.01 -12.94
CA GLY A 14 -4.01 22.26 -13.67
C GLY A 14 -3.56 21.13 -14.60
N MET A 15 -4.50 20.36 -15.16
CA MET A 15 -4.20 19.38 -16.22
C MET A 15 -4.11 20.05 -17.59
N ASP A 16 -2.89 20.37 -18.04
CA ASP A 16 -2.60 20.66 -19.45
C ASP A 16 -2.47 19.34 -20.22
N GLU A 17 -3.22 19.23 -21.31
CA GLU A 17 -3.49 18.00 -22.08
C GLU A 17 -2.30 17.57 -22.98
N GLY A 18 -1.05 17.73 -22.50
CA GLY A 18 0.14 17.73 -23.36
C GLY A 18 1.34 16.85 -22.96
N ASP A 19 1.44 16.32 -21.74
CA ASP A 19 2.65 15.57 -21.31
C ASP A 19 2.29 14.29 -20.53
N GLY A 20 2.06 13.22 -21.30
CA GLY A 20 1.46 11.96 -20.82
C GLY A 20 2.38 11.00 -20.06
N GLU A 21 3.56 11.41 -19.59
CA GLU A 21 4.44 10.48 -18.86
C GLU A 21 5.27 11.13 -17.73
N GLY A 22 5.52 12.46 -17.77
CA GLY A 22 6.31 13.14 -16.75
C GLY A 22 5.55 13.58 -15.50
N ASN A 23 4.24 13.80 -15.59
CA ASN A 23 3.46 14.47 -14.53
C ASN A 23 2.69 13.52 -13.60
N ILE A 24 2.71 12.21 -13.86
CA ILE A 24 1.98 11.20 -13.09
C ILE A 24 2.77 10.79 -11.84
N LEU A 25 4.10 10.77 -11.93
CA LEU A 25 5.01 10.44 -10.84
C LEU A 25 4.82 11.30 -9.57
N PRO A 26 4.74 12.64 -9.64
CA PRO A 26 4.50 13.46 -8.44
C PRO A 26 3.10 13.23 -7.85
N ILE A 27 2.10 12.90 -8.66
CA ILE A 27 0.74 12.59 -8.20
C ILE A 27 0.73 11.25 -7.47
N MET A 28 1.36 10.21 -8.04
CA MET A 28 1.50 8.89 -7.40
C MET A 28 2.25 8.98 -6.08
N GLN A 29 3.32 9.79 -6.01
CA GLN A 29 4.05 10.01 -4.77
C GLN A 29 3.17 10.67 -3.69
N SER A 30 2.36 11.66 -4.07
CA SER A 30 1.43 12.33 -3.16
C SER A 30 0.34 11.36 -2.65
N ILE A 31 -0.20 10.51 -3.52
CA ILE A 31 -1.18 9.47 -3.15
C ILE A 31 -0.55 8.44 -2.21
N MET A 32 0.67 7.97 -2.50
CA MET A 32 1.40 7.04 -1.61
C MET A 32 1.67 7.68 -0.25
N GLN A 33 2.09 8.94 -0.19
CA GLN A 33 2.29 9.63 1.08
C GLN A 33 0.99 9.69 1.90
N ASN A 34 -0.14 9.97 1.26
CA ASN A 34 -1.43 10.02 1.93
C ASN A 34 -1.89 8.63 2.40
N LEU A 35 -1.76 7.61 1.56
CA LEU A 35 -2.14 6.24 1.88
C LEU A 35 -1.26 5.64 2.99
N LEU A 36 0.05 5.88 2.95
CA LEU A 36 1.02 5.42 3.95
C LEU A 36 1.09 6.35 5.18
N SER A 37 0.23 7.37 5.27
CA SER A 37 0.14 8.21 6.45
C SER A 37 -0.39 7.42 7.63
N LYS A 38 0.10 7.76 8.83
CA LYS A 38 -0.36 7.16 10.09
C LYS A 38 -1.88 7.13 10.18
N ASP A 39 -2.56 8.24 9.89
CA ASP A 39 -4.02 8.33 10.03
C ASP A 39 -4.81 7.34 9.15
N VAL A 40 -4.24 6.90 8.02
CA VAL A 40 -4.91 6.01 7.06
C VAL A 40 -4.44 4.57 7.22
N LEU A 41 -3.12 4.37 7.24
CA LEU A 41 -2.51 3.05 7.23
C LEU A 41 -2.50 2.39 8.62
N TYR A 42 -2.22 3.14 9.68
CA TYR A 42 -2.08 2.60 11.03
C TYR A 42 -3.32 1.83 11.52
N PRO A 43 -4.56 2.38 11.48
CA PRO A 43 -5.73 1.66 12.00
C PRO A 43 -5.96 0.34 11.26
N SER A 44 -5.84 0.36 9.93
CA SER A 44 -6.02 -0.81 9.07
C SER A 44 -4.95 -1.87 9.33
N LEU A 45 -3.67 -1.47 9.37
CA LEU A 45 -2.58 -2.39 9.69
C LEU A 45 -2.69 -2.96 11.09
N LYS A 46 -3.05 -2.15 12.08
CA LYS A 46 -3.16 -2.60 13.47
C LYS A 46 -4.20 -3.71 13.59
N GLU A 47 -5.38 -3.50 13.02
CA GLU A 47 -6.46 -4.48 13.01
C GLU A 47 -6.03 -5.81 12.37
N ILE A 48 -5.40 -5.74 11.19
CA ILE A 48 -4.91 -6.93 10.49
C ILE A 48 -3.82 -7.64 11.31
N THR A 49 -2.89 -6.88 11.87
CA THR A 49 -1.77 -7.38 12.68
C THR A 49 -2.27 -8.10 13.94
N GLU A 50 -3.37 -7.65 14.54
CA GLU A 50 -3.99 -8.30 15.69
C GLU A 50 -4.70 -9.62 15.31
N LYS A 51 -5.29 -9.70 14.10
CA LYS A 51 -5.98 -10.90 13.59
C LYS A 51 -5.02 -11.96 13.01
N TYR A 52 -3.87 -11.54 12.50
CA TYR A 52 -2.85 -12.40 11.91
C TYR A 52 -2.44 -13.64 12.74
N PRO A 53 -2.09 -13.51 14.03
CA PRO A 53 -1.63 -14.66 14.81
C PRO A 53 -2.73 -15.72 15.01
N GLU A 54 -3.99 -15.31 15.19
CA GLU A 54 -5.12 -16.24 15.27
C GLU A 54 -5.34 -16.97 13.94
N TRP A 55 -5.27 -16.23 12.82
CA TRP A 55 -5.39 -16.80 11.49
C TRP A 55 -4.27 -17.81 11.18
N LEU A 56 -3.02 -17.45 11.50
CA LEU A 56 -1.85 -18.31 11.37
C LEU A 56 -2.01 -19.60 12.18
N GLN A 57 -2.46 -19.50 13.44
CA GLN A 57 -2.66 -20.66 14.29
C GLN A 57 -3.73 -21.60 13.73
N SER A 58 -4.84 -21.05 13.24
CA SER A 58 -5.93 -21.83 12.63
C SER A 58 -5.51 -22.53 11.34
N HIS A 59 -4.64 -21.89 10.55
CA HIS A 59 -4.20 -22.42 9.24
C HIS A 59 -2.84 -23.15 9.27
N ARG A 60 -2.20 -23.25 10.44
CA ARG A 60 -0.85 -23.85 10.59
C ARG A 60 -0.76 -25.28 10.05
N GLU A 61 -1.81 -26.08 10.23
CA GLU A 61 -1.82 -27.48 9.76
C GLU A 61 -2.14 -27.60 8.26
N SER A 62 -2.81 -26.59 7.70
CA SER A 62 -3.23 -26.55 6.30
C SER A 62 -2.20 -25.90 5.38
N LEU A 63 -1.33 -25.04 5.94
CA LEU A 63 -0.33 -24.30 5.18
C LEU A 63 0.99 -25.06 5.06
N PRO A 64 1.67 -25.00 3.90
CA PRO A 64 3.03 -25.49 3.79
C PRO A 64 3.97 -24.66 4.68
N PRO A 65 5.02 -25.27 5.24
CA PRO A 65 5.92 -24.61 6.19
C PRO A 65 6.55 -23.34 5.61
N GLU A 66 6.96 -23.36 4.34
CA GLU A 66 7.55 -22.20 3.65
C GLU A 66 6.57 -21.01 3.56
N GLN A 67 5.28 -21.28 3.35
CA GLN A 67 4.26 -20.23 3.31
C GLN A 67 3.92 -19.71 4.71
N PHE A 68 3.93 -20.60 5.71
CA PHE A 68 3.74 -20.22 7.10
C PHE A 68 4.87 -19.31 7.58
N GLU A 69 6.12 -19.59 7.21
CA GLU A 69 7.27 -18.72 7.47
C GLU A 69 7.09 -17.35 6.83
N LYS A 70 6.73 -17.28 5.54
CA LYS A 70 6.43 -16.01 4.87
C LYS A 70 5.36 -15.20 5.59
N TYR A 71 4.23 -15.82 5.95
CA TYR A 71 3.16 -15.10 6.64
C TYR A 71 3.55 -14.64 8.06
N GLN A 72 4.41 -15.37 8.75
CA GLN A 72 4.99 -14.90 10.02
C GLN A 72 5.91 -13.69 9.80
N GLU A 73 6.72 -13.70 8.75
CA GLU A 73 7.55 -12.55 8.39
C GLU A 73 6.70 -11.35 8.01
N GLN A 74 5.63 -11.55 7.23
CA GLN A 74 4.67 -10.49 6.88
C GLN A 74 4.08 -9.87 8.16
N HIS A 75 3.62 -10.70 9.09
CA HIS A 75 3.13 -10.24 10.40
C HIS A 75 4.19 -9.44 11.17
N SER A 76 5.44 -9.92 11.20
CA SER A 76 6.54 -9.22 11.86
C SER A 76 6.81 -7.85 11.24
N VAL A 77 6.78 -7.75 9.91
CA VAL A 77 6.96 -6.48 9.18
C VAL A 77 5.80 -5.52 9.48
N MET A 78 4.55 -6.01 9.47
CA MET A 78 3.38 -5.19 9.80
C MET A 78 3.43 -4.66 11.24
N CYS A 79 3.83 -5.50 12.21
CA CYS A 79 4.10 -5.07 13.59
C CYS A 79 5.11 -3.91 13.63
N LYS A 80 6.25 -4.04 12.94
CA LYS A 80 7.28 -2.98 12.91
C LYS A 80 6.75 -1.67 12.35
N ILE A 81 5.90 -1.73 11.31
CA ILE A 81 5.27 -0.53 10.74
C ILE A 81 4.34 0.12 11.78
N CYS A 82 3.51 -0.66 12.46
CA CYS A 82 2.69 -0.15 13.57
C CYS A 82 3.54 0.51 14.66
N GLU A 83 4.64 -0.13 15.06
CA GLU A 83 5.58 0.41 16.05
C GLU A 83 6.21 1.73 15.58
N GLN A 84 6.55 1.87 14.29
CA GLN A 84 7.04 3.14 13.74
C GLN A 84 6.00 4.26 13.90
N PHE A 85 4.73 3.98 13.62
CA PHE A 85 3.66 4.95 13.79
C PHE A 85 3.37 5.25 15.26
N GLU A 86 3.41 4.26 16.14
CA GLU A 86 3.20 4.42 17.59
C GLU A 86 4.34 5.23 18.24
N ALA A 87 5.57 5.09 17.74
CA ALA A 87 6.74 5.85 18.16
C ALA A 87 6.80 7.29 17.60
N GLU A 88 5.85 7.67 16.73
CA GLU A 88 5.77 9.03 16.20
C GLU A 88 5.25 10.01 17.24
N THR A 89 5.99 11.11 17.41
CA THR A 89 5.64 12.18 18.35
C THR A 89 5.43 13.50 17.59
N PRO A 90 4.52 14.38 18.06
CA PRO A 90 4.31 15.69 17.44
C PRO A 90 5.52 16.64 17.60
N THR A 91 6.51 16.26 18.41
CA THR A 91 7.77 16.98 18.59
C THR A 91 8.88 16.52 17.63
N ASP A 92 8.61 15.52 16.79
CA ASP A 92 9.57 15.03 15.82
C ASP A 92 9.88 16.11 14.77
N SER A 93 11.17 16.25 14.45
CA SER A 93 11.66 17.15 13.41
C SER A 93 11.23 16.65 12.02
N GLU A 94 11.14 17.53 11.01
CA GLU A 94 10.87 17.14 9.62
C GLU A 94 11.82 16.03 9.13
N THR A 95 13.08 16.06 9.52
CA THR A 95 14.07 15.02 9.19
C THR A 95 13.69 13.66 9.79
N THR A 96 13.17 13.63 11.01
CA THR A 96 12.73 12.40 11.68
C THR A 96 11.46 11.85 11.06
N GLN A 97 10.50 12.73 10.74
CA GLN A 97 9.26 12.34 10.05
C GLN A 97 9.57 11.74 8.68
N LYS A 98 10.47 12.38 7.92
CA LYS A 98 10.91 11.86 6.61
C LYS A 98 11.63 10.52 6.74
N ALA A 99 12.56 10.39 7.68
CA ALA A 99 13.26 9.12 7.91
C ALA A 99 12.30 7.98 8.33
N ARG A 100 11.28 8.29 9.13
CA ARG A 100 10.23 7.34 9.52
C ARG A 100 9.41 6.91 8.30
N PHE A 101 9.02 7.86 7.45
CA PHE A 101 8.32 7.56 6.20
C PHE A 101 9.15 6.66 5.28
N GLU A 102 10.44 6.98 5.08
CA GLU A 102 11.36 6.14 4.29
C GLU A 102 11.48 4.72 4.88
N MET A 103 11.52 4.60 6.22
CA MET A 103 11.54 3.31 6.90
C MET A 103 10.23 2.52 6.71
N VAL A 104 9.07 3.19 6.81
CA VAL A 104 7.76 2.56 6.56
C VAL A 104 7.65 2.10 5.10
N LEU A 105 8.15 2.90 4.17
CA LEU A 105 8.18 2.56 2.74
C LEU A 105 9.05 1.32 2.47
N ASP A 106 10.24 1.26 3.07
CA ASP A 106 11.13 0.09 2.96
C ASP A 106 10.49 -1.17 3.55
N LEU A 107 9.86 -1.07 4.72
CA LEU A 107 9.11 -2.17 5.33
C LEU A 107 7.94 -2.61 4.45
N MET A 108 7.23 -1.67 3.81
CA MET A 108 6.16 -2.01 2.87
C MET A 108 6.68 -2.75 1.63
N GLN A 109 7.84 -2.37 1.12
CA GLN A 109 8.49 -3.08 0.02
C GLN A 109 8.89 -4.51 0.44
N GLN A 110 9.42 -4.68 1.65
CA GLN A 110 9.70 -6.01 2.20
C GLN A 110 8.42 -6.84 2.35
N LEU A 111 7.33 -6.23 2.82
CA LEU A 111 6.04 -6.89 2.96
C LEU A 111 5.52 -7.41 1.61
N GLN A 112 5.72 -6.64 0.55
CA GLN A 112 5.37 -7.04 -0.80
C GLN A 112 6.27 -8.16 -1.36
N ASP A 113 7.58 -8.15 -1.10
CA ASP A 113 8.51 -9.21 -1.52
C ASP A 113 8.16 -10.56 -0.87
N LEU A 114 7.68 -10.53 0.37
CA LEU A 114 7.13 -11.69 1.07
C LEU A 114 5.83 -12.21 0.44
N GLY A 115 5.21 -11.45 -0.48
CA GLY A 115 4.00 -11.78 -1.21
C GLY A 115 2.74 -11.18 -0.59
N HIS A 116 1.59 -11.56 -1.13
CA HIS A 116 0.31 -11.00 -0.67
C HIS A 116 -0.09 -11.57 0.70
N PRO A 117 -0.71 -10.75 1.56
CA PRO A 117 -1.35 -11.23 2.77
C PRO A 117 -2.52 -12.16 2.46
N PRO A 118 -2.92 -13.03 3.41
CA PRO A 118 -4.10 -13.88 3.25
C PRO A 118 -5.34 -13.06 2.89
N LYS A 119 -6.10 -13.48 1.88
CA LYS A 119 -7.27 -12.73 1.38
C LYS A 119 -8.30 -12.39 2.46
N GLU A 120 -8.44 -13.27 3.45
CA GLU A 120 -9.33 -13.08 4.60
C GLU A 120 -8.91 -11.89 5.48
N LEU A 121 -7.61 -11.59 5.53
CA LEU A 121 -7.02 -10.47 6.26
C LEU A 121 -6.84 -9.24 5.36
N ALA A 122 -6.52 -9.45 4.07
CA ALA A 122 -6.25 -8.38 3.11
C ALA A 122 -7.47 -7.49 2.82
N GLY A 123 -8.69 -8.03 2.98
CA GLY A 123 -9.95 -7.31 2.74
C GLY A 123 -10.19 -6.11 3.66
N GLU A 124 -9.37 -5.91 4.70
CA GLU A 124 -9.46 -4.79 5.63
C GLU A 124 -8.45 -3.66 5.32
N MET A 125 -7.63 -3.80 4.27
CA MET A 125 -6.74 -2.73 3.83
C MET A 125 -7.51 -1.60 3.13
N PRO A 126 -7.04 -0.34 3.25
CA PRO A 126 -7.69 0.78 2.59
C PRO A 126 -7.59 0.64 1.06
N PRO A 127 -8.63 1.07 0.32
CA PRO A 127 -8.64 1.00 -1.14
C PRO A 127 -7.44 1.79 -1.71
N GLY A 128 -6.65 1.14 -2.56
CA GLY A 128 -5.41 1.69 -3.11
C GLY A 128 -4.13 1.19 -2.43
N LEU A 129 -4.22 0.56 -1.26
CA LEU A 129 -3.11 -0.20 -0.63
C LEU A 129 -3.29 -1.71 -0.75
N ASN A 130 -4.02 -2.16 -1.77
CA ASN A 130 -3.99 -3.58 -2.10
C ASN A 130 -2.55 -3.91 -2.50
N PHE A 131 -1.89 -4.83 -1.80
CA PHE A 131 -0.49 -5.26 -2.03
C PHE A 131 -0.22 -5.85 -3.42
N ASP A 132 -1.21 -5.79 -4.29
CA ASP A 132 -1.10 -5.90 -5.74
C ASP A 132 -0.31 -4.73 -6.35
N LEU A 133 0.89 -4.49 -5.82
CA LEU A 133 1.83 -3.56 -6.42
C LEU A 133 2.46 -4.16 -7.71
N ASP A 134 2.12 -5.40 -8.08
CA ASP A 134 2.36 -5.93 -9.43
C ASP A 134 1.61 -5.07 -10.48
N ALA A 135 0.41 -4.58 -10.15
CA ALA A 135 -0.31 -3.58 -10.97
C ALA A 135 0.33 -2.19 -10.96
N LEU A 136 1.17 -1.88 -9.96
CA LEU A 136 1.88 -0.60 -9.83
C LEU A 136 3.37 -0.69 -10.24
N ASN A 137 3.76 -1.78 -10.92
CA ASN A 137 5.11 -2.15 -11.35
C ASN A 137 6.13 -0.99 -11.41
N LEU A 138 6.80 -0.72 -10.29
CA LEU A 138 7.94 0.22 -10.21
C LEU A 138 9.26 -0.43 -10.66
N SER A 139 9.25 -1.71 -11.05
CA SER A 139 10.46 -2.50 -11.34
C SER A 139 10.44 -3.22 -12.70
N GLY A 140 9.54 -2.87 -13.61
CA GLY A 140 9.38 -3.56 -14.89
C GLY A 140 8.51 -2.79 -15.86
N PRO A 141 8.76 -2.92 -17.18
CA PRO A 141 7.98 -2.21 -18.19
C PRO A 141 6.50 -2.61 -18.09
N PRO A 142 5.56 -1.66 -18.30
CA PRO A 142 4.13 -1.94 -18.26
C PRO A 142 3.79 -2.87 -19.42
N GLY A 143 3.60 -4.16 -19.15
CA GLY A 143 3.33 -5.09 -20.25
C GLY A 143 3.19 -6.58 -19.94
N ALA A 144 3.05 -7.02 -18.69
CA ALA A 144 2.89 -8.45 -18.44
C ALA A 144 2.24 -8.78 -17.08
N SER A 145 0.94 -8.50 -16.94
CA SER A 145 0.05 -9.38 -16.17
C SER A 145 -1.39 -9.07 -16.57
N GLY A 146 -1.96 -10.00 -17.33
CA GLY A 146 -3.29 -9.86 -17.90
C GLY A 146 -4.36 -10.28 -16.90
N GLU A 147 -5.25 -9.36 -16.61
CA GLU A 147 -6.65 -9.68 -16.42
C GLU A 147 -7.48 -8.73 -17.27
N GLN A 148 -8.01 -9.30 -18.35
CA GLN A 148 -9.04 -8.69 -19.14
C GLN A 148 -10.26 -8.49 -18.22
N CYS A 149 -10.53 -7.24 -17.85
CA CYS A 149 -11.87 -6.84 -17.44
C CYS A 149 -12.82 -7.11 -18.62
N LEU A 150 -13.45 -8.27 -18.58
CA LEU A 150 -14.64 -8.58 -19.36
C LEU A 150 -15.74 -7.59 -18.96
N ILE A 151 -15.93 -6.55 -19.74
CA ILE A 151 -17.22 -5.89 -19.88
C ILE A 151 -17.59 -5.93 -21.36
N MET A 152 -18.58 -6.77 -21.68
CA MET A 152 -19.35 -6.73 -22.91
C MET A 152 -20.36 -5.58 -22.86
#